data_AF-A0A645E0X3-F1
#
_entry.id   AF-A0A645E0X3-F1
#
_cell.length_a   1.000
_cell.length_b   1.000
_cell.length_c   1.000
_cell.angle_alpha   90.00
_cell.angle_beta   90.00
_cell.angle_gamma   90.00
#
_symmetry.space_group_name_H-M   'P 1'
#
loop_
_entity.id
_entity.type
_entity.pdbx_description
1 polymer ?
#
loop_
_entity_poly.entity_id
_entity_poly.type
_entity_poly.pdbx_seq_one_letter_code
_entity_poly.pdbx_strand_id
1 'polypeptide(L)' 'MPLIFMTFKSLTRTLWLRFCALYGIEALYENTNALCAKLESRDFGGALRCISDTLQASIAGTRPIYY' A
#
# COMPACT_ATOMS: atom_id res chain seq x y z
N MET A 1 18.40 -11.66 -6.46
CA MET A 1 17.04 -11.32 -6.00
C MET A 1 16.08 -12.39 -6.51
N PRO A 2 15.22 -12.98 -5.65
CA PRO A 2 14.32 -14.06 -6.04
C PRO A 2 13.28 -13.64 -7.10
N LEU A 3 12.93 -14.55 -8.01
CA LEU A 3 11.99 -14.33 -9.13
C LEU A 3 10.62 -13.78 -8.68
N ILE A 4 10.17 -14.22 -7.50
CA ILE A 4 8.93 -13.78 -6.85
C ILE A 4 8.93 -12.25 -6.68
N PHE A 5 10.05 -11.62 -6.32
CA PHE A 5 10.05 -10.15 -6.17
C PHE A 5 9.86 -9.41 -7.50
N MET A 6 10.30 -10.00 -8.62
CA MET A 6 10.17 -9.36 -9.94
C MET A 6 8.75 -9.49 -10.52
N THR A 7 8.10 -10.64 -10.36
CA THR A 7 6.74 -10.84 -10.88
C THR A 7 5.73 -9.97 -10.13
N PHE A 8 5.88 -9.84 -8.81
CA PHE A 8 5.00 -9.00 -8.02
C PHE A 8 5.20 -7.51 -8.29
N LYS A 9 6.38 -7.07 -8.74
CA LYS A 9 6.62 -5.65 -9.07
C LYS A 9 5.63 -5.11 -10.11
N SER A 10 5.34 -5.88 -11.16
CA SER A 10 4.40 -5.48 -12.22
C SER A 10 2.96 -5.37 -11.69
N LEU A 11 2.55 -6.36 -10.90
CA LEU A 11 1.22 -6.38 -10.27
C LEU A 11 1.07 -5.23 -9.27
N THR A 12 2.03 -5.06 -8.37
CA THR A 12 2.03 -3.97 -7.38
C THR A 12 1.95 -2.62 -8.07
N ARG A 13 2.72 -2.39 -9.14
CA ARG A 13 2.63 -1.14 -9.92
C ARG A 13 1.23 -0.91 -10.47
N THR A 14 0.58 -1.95 -10.98
CA THR A 14 -0.78 -1.85 -11.52
C THR A 14 -1.79 -1.49 -10.43
N LEU A 15 -1.66 -2.06 -9.22
CA LEU A 15 -2.51 -1.71 -8.08
C LEU A 15 -2.30 -0.25 -7.65
N TRP A 16 -1.06 0.21 -7.62
CA TRP A 16 -0.71 1.59 -7.28
C TRP A 16 -1.30 2.57 -8.30
N LEU A 17 -1.19 2.26 -9.60
CA LEU A 17 -1.80 3.07 -10.64
C LEU A 17 -3.32 3.15 -10.52
N ARG A 18 -3.99 2.03 -10.23
CA ARG A 18 -5.44 2.00 -10.00
C ARG A 18 -5.84 2.82 -8.77
N PHE A 19 -5.10 2.66 -7.67
CA PHE A 19 -5.34 3.43 -6.46
C PHE A 19 -5.18 4.93 -6.71
N CYS A 20 -4.09 5.34 -7.39
CA CYS A 20 -3.87 6.74 -7.75
C CYS A 20 -4.96 7.30 -8.67
N ALA A 21 -5.48 6.50 -9.61
CA ALA A 21 -6.56 6.92 -10.50
C ALA A 21 -7.87 7.20 -9.73
N LEU A 22 -8.11 6.52 -8.61
CA LEU A 22 -9.32 6.67 -7.80
C LEU A 22 -9.18 7.71 -6.68
N TYR A 23 -8.02 7.79 -6.03
CA TYR A 23 -7.83 8.56 -4.79
C TYR A 23 -6.71 9.60 -4.86
N GLY A 24 -6.03 9.70 -6.01
CA GLY A 24 -4.92 10.62 -6.21
C GLY A 24 -3.58 10.09 -5.69
N ILE A 25 -2.50 10.70 -6.20
CA ILE A 25 -1.13 10.36 -5.81
C ILE A 25 -0.85 10.79 -4.36
N GLU A 26 -1.46 11.87 -3.89
CA GLU A 26 -1.30 12.37 -2.52
C GLU A 26 -1.74 11.33 -1.48
N ALA A 27 -2.89 10.68 -1.68
CA ALA A 27 -3.38 9.63 -0.79
C ALA A 27 -2.41 8.43 -0.71
N LEU A 28 -1.79 8.07 -1.84
CA LEU A 28 -0.79 7.01 -1.87
C LEU A 28 0.51 7.44 -1.15
N TYR A 29 0.92 8.69 -1.34
CA TYR A 29 2.07 9.27 -0.66
C TYR A 29 1.87 9.29 0.86
N GLU A 30 0.71 9.74 1.34
CA GLU A 30 0.37 9.74 2.77
C GLU A 30 0.44 8.34 3.39
N ASN A 31 -0.17 7.34 2.73
CA ASN A 31 -0.12 5.95 3.18
C ASN A 31 1.33 5.44 3.26
N THR A 32 2.13 5.75 2.24
CA THR A 32 3.54 5.32 2.17
C THR A 32 4.38 6.02 3.23
N ASN A 33 4.16 7.32 3.45
CA ASN A 33 4.85 8.11 4.45
C ASN A 33 4.54 7.62 5.87
N ALA A 34 3.28 7.30 6.16
CA ALA A 34 2.87 6.71 7.43
C ALA A 34 3.57 5.37 7.68
N LEU A 35 3.66 4.51 6.66
CA LEU A 35 4.37 3.24 6.75
C LEU A 35 5.89 3.46 6.99
N CYS A 36 6.52 4.37 6.25
CA CYS A 36 7.94 4.69 6.42
C CYS A 36 8.24 5.20 7.83
N ALA A 37 7.43 6.11 8.36
CA ALA A 37 7.60 6.63 9.72
C ALA A 37 7.55 5.52 10.79
N LYS A 38 6.71 4.50 10.58
CA LYS A 38 6.66 3.32 11.46
C LYS A 38 7.89 2.43 11.35
N LEU A 39 8.41 2.23 10.13
CA LEU A 39 9.65 1.48 9.92
C LEU A 39 10.87 2.21 10.51
N GLU A 40 10.95 3.53 10.35
CA GLU A 40 12.02 4.37 10.90
C GLU A 40 12.04 4.35 12.44
N SER A 41 10.86 4.39 13.06
CA SER A 41 10.71 4.24 14.51
C SER A 41 10.87 2.80 15.03
N ARG A 42 11.16 1.83 14.14
CA ARG A 42 11.26 0.38 14.44
C ARG A 42 9.97 -0.19 15.06
N ASP A 43 8.84 0.48 14.85
CA ASP A 43 7.51 0.02 15.25
C ASP A 43 6.98 -0.96 14.20
N PHE A 44 7.54 -2.18 14.19
CA PHE A 44 7.15 -3.22 13.23
C PHE A 44 5.70 -3.66 13.39
N GLY A 45 5.18 -3.66 14.62
CA GLY A 45 3.77 -3.96 14.89
C GLY A 45 2.84 -2.89 14.30
N GLY A 46 3.18 -1.61 14.49
CA GLY A 46 2.48 -0.49 13.87
C GLY A 46 2.60 -0.49 12.36
N ALA A 47 3.76 -0.82 11.80
CA ALA A 47 3.96 -0.94 10.35
C ALA A 47 3.10 -2.05 9.76
N LEU A 48 3.06 -3.22 10.40
CA LEU A 48 2.23 -4.35 9.97
C LEU A 48 0.75 -3.98 10.00
N ARG A 49 0.28 -3.35 11.08
CA ARG A 49 -1.11 -2.89 11.16
C ARG A 49 -1.43 -1.83 10.11
N CYS A 50 -0.53 -0.86 9.90
CA CYS A 50 -0.70 0.20 8.90
C CYS A 50 -0.89 -0.36 7.49
N ILE A 51 -0.03 -1.32 7.08
CA ILE A 51 -0.13 -1.91 5.75
C ILE A 51 -1.36 -2.83 5.64
N SER A 52 -1.70 -3.59 6.68
CA SER A 52 -2.90 -4.43 6.71
C SER A 52 -4.19 -3.60 6.60
N ASP A 53 -4.29 -2.50 7.35
CA ASP A 53 -5.45 -1.61 7.32
C ASP A 53 -5.60 -0.93 5.96
N THR A 54 -4.49 -0.46 5.39
CA THR A 54 -4.46 0.15 4.05
C THR A 54 -4.89 -0.83 2.97
N LEU A 55 -4.43 -2.09 3.04
CA LEU A 55 -4.82 -3.15 2.12
C LEU A 55 -6.29 -3.51 2.26
N GLN A 56 -6.78 -3.69 3.50
CA GLN A 56 -8.18 -4.01 3.76
C GLN A 56 -9.10 -2.90 3.26
N ALA A 57 -8.74 -1.64 3.51
CA ALA A 57 -9.46 -0.48 3.00
C ALA A 57 -9.52 -0.48 1.46
N SER A 58 -8.43 -0.93 0.81
CA SER A 58 -8.31 -1.00 -0.65
C SER A 58 -9.03 -2.19 -1.29
N ILE A 59 -9.27 -3.27 -0.55
CA ILE A 59 -9.93 -4.47 -1.09
C ILE A 59 -11.45 -4.41 -0.89
N ALA A 60 -11.89 -4.10 0.33
CA ALA A 60 -13.29 -4.23 0.72
C ALA A 60 -13.75 -3.15 1.73
N GLY A 61 -12.90 -2.17 2.02
CA GLY A 61 -13.21 -1.14 3.01
C GLY A 61 -13.58 0.19 2.37
N THR A 62 -13.04 1.28 2.92
CA THR A 62 -13.46 2.65 2.59
C THR A 62 -12.92 3.18 1.27
N ARG A 63 -11.89 2.54 0.69
CA ARG A 63 -11.21 2.99 -0.53
C ARG A 63 -11.01 1.83 -1.52
N PRO A 64 -12.07 1.10 -1.92
CA PRO A 64 -11.95 -0.10 -2.74
C PRO A 64 -11.40 0.21 -4.14
N ILE A 65 -10.40 -0.55 -4.58
CA ILE A 65 -9.85 -0.50 -5.94
C ILE A 65 -10.45 -1.56 -6.88
N TYR A 66 -11.38 -2.36 -6.35
CA TYR A 66 -12.14 -3.39 -7.06
C TYR A 66 -13.62 -3.04 -7.00
N TYR A 67 -14.32 -3.24 -8.12
CA TYR A 67 -15.78 -3.16 -8.24
C TYR A 67 -16.36 -4.56 -8.38
#